data_AF-A0A969LUV7-F1
#
_entry.id   AF-A0A969LUV7-F1
#
_cell.length_a   1.000
_cell.length_b   1.000
_cell.length_c   1.000
_cell.angle_alpha   90.00
_cell.angle_beta   90.00
_cell.angle_gamma   90.00
#
_symmetry.space_group_name_H-M   'P 1'
#
loop_
_entity.id
_entity.type
_entity.pdbx_description
1 polymer ?
#
loop_
_entity_poly.entity_id
_entity_poly.type
_entity_poly.pdbx_seq_one_letter_code
_entity_poly.pdbx_strand_id
1 'polypeptide(L)'
;MSVRAPSAQQIGAQIDEVLHRNPRARLIGIRSPLRRPWPERIERNGASFHLIWCASALEMRERIAELEDTSDGGLVVVTNLEDTALGDDLAARFARGRLLQANRWQMLRTAFQAHAVDPRLRGQEWIAELLLDHAPPGGYPPVAGGVLDADTAWRHLLDRSISLADPRPDVDTLLRWTLNRENLSRFTALPEPTQRSISARLAETAGATASLVVSAVSADRGADTLPLGLVCGVIFANEASSPELHEAAVRLEPYFGGQRIPREVGQILADAANRVATRLDDAEEVNRHHERAARILTDLHIAAYAGLSPVLTLGFDARLRACAEALHAALDAPGEERHADVESTASCACVHEQAARNGDRIERLRMAVRLLRWLKTPEVSQAADFATIAGAYAREGGFVDLARLALPDDELAELAAAYGRLGALARTRRERENQRFAEALQVWNETDGGGDDVLPVESVLERVVAPLARQSPLLLAVLDGLSFAVHRRILPVLLNEGYIELVPQGRGGGISGYRGAADGNRGFAREPLQR
;
A
#
# COMPACT_ATOMS: atom_id res chain seq x y z
N MET A 1 26.91 -21.31 14.30
CA MET A 1 26.58 -21.48 15.74
C MET A 1 27.60 -20.71 16.57
N SER A 2 27.24 -19.54 17.11
CA SER A 2 28.12 -18.82 18.03
C SER A 2 27.73 -19.16 19.47
N VAL A 3 28.13 -20.34 19.95
CA VAL A 3 28.08 -20.61 21.39
C VAL A 3 28.97 -19.54 22.06
N ARG A 4 28.42 -18.76 22.99
CA ARG A 4 29.20 -17.75 23.73
C ARG A 4 29.83 -18.41 24.96
N ALA A 5 31.09 -18.09 25.23
CA ALA A 5 31.79 -18.58 26.42
C ALA A 5 31.14 -18.05 27.72
N PRO A 6 31.02 -18.89 28.78
CA PRO A 6 30.34 -18.52 30.02
C PRO A 6 31.10 -17.43 30.78
N SER A 7 30.38 -16.63 31.56
CA SER A 7 30.95 -15.69 32.53
C SER A 7 31.37 -16.41 33.83
N ALA A 8 32.23 -15.77 34.63
CA ALA A 8 32.63 -16.32 35.94
C ALA A 8 31.43 -16.55 36.88
N GLN A 9 30.40 -15.69 36.81
CA GLN A 9 29.17 -15.86 37.58
C GLN A 9 28.37 -17.09 37.13
N GLN A 10 28.34 -17.38 35.83
CA GLN A 10 27.66 -18.56 35.27
C GLN A 10 28.36 -19.85 35.65
N ILE A 11 29.70 -19.85 35.63
CA ILE A 11 30.49 -20.97 36.13
C ILE A 11 30.21 -21.17 37.63
N GLY A 12 30.18 -20.08 38.42
CA GLY A 12 29.77 -20.12 39.82
C GLY A 12 28.40 -20.79 40.05
N ALA A 13 27.38 -20.40 39.28
CA ALA A 13 26.04 -20.98 39.41
C ALA A 13 25.99 -22.47 39.05
N GLN A 14 26.81 -22.91 38.08
CA GLN A 14 26.94 -24.33 37.74
C GLN A 14 27.62 -25.12 38.86
N ILE A 15 28.62 -24.55 39.51
CA ILE A 15 29.26 -25.13 40.70
C ILE A 15 28.22 -25.30 41.81
N ASP A 16 27.41 -24.27 42.08
CA ASP A 16 26.36 -24.31 43.09
C ASP A 16 25.30 -25.38 42.80
N GLU A 17 24.89 -25.54 41.53
CA GLU A 17 23.93 -26.58 41.13
C GLU A 17 24.50 -27.99 41.33
N VAL A 18 25.78 -28.20 41.00
CA VAL A 18 26.45 -29.49 41.22
C VAL A 18 26.56 -29.78 42.71
N LEU A 19 27.02 -28.81 43.51
CA LEU A 19 27.18 -28.97 44.95
C LEU A 19 25.86 -29.20 45.68
N HIS A 20 24.76 -28.61 45.21
CA HIS A 20 23.43 -28.84 45.77
C HIS A 20 23.00 -30.31 45.64
N ARG A 21 23.35 -30.98 44.54
CA ARG A 21 23.02 -32.40 44.30
C ARG A 21 24.08 -33.36 44.85
N ASN A 22 25.34 -32.96 44.80
CA ASN A 22 26.47 -33.72 45.30
C ASN A 22 27.42 -32.79 46.08
N PRO A 23 27.21 -32.64 47.40
CA PRO A 23 28.03 -31.76 48.23
C PRO A 23 29.51 -32.12 48.29
N ARG A 24 29.89 -33.35 47.87
CA ARG A 24 31.27 -33.84 47.82
C ARG A 24 31.89 -33.76 46.43
N ALA A 25 31.24 -33.12 45.47
CA ALA A 25 31.77 -32.97 44.12
C ALA A 25 33.07 -32.15 44.13
N ARG A 26 34.17 -32.78 43.71
CA ARG A 26 35.49 -32.14 43.60
C ARG A 26 35.92 -31.85 42.18
N LEU A 27 35.33 -32.48 41.16
CA LEU A 27 35.69 -32.25 39.76
C LEU A 27 34.46 -31.92 38.92
N ILE A 28 34.47 -30.75 38.28
CA ILE A 28 33.36 -30.23 37.47
C ILE A 28 33.89 -29.89 36.08
N GLY A 29 33.30 -30.47 35.06
CA GLY A 29 33.62 -30.16 33.66
C GLY A 29 32.63 -29.16 33.11
N ILE A 30 33.10 -28.14 32.40
CA ILE A 30 32.29 -27.11 31.75
C ILE A 30 32.75 -26.97 30.30
N ARG A 31 31.80 -27.06 29.36
CA ARG A 31 32.07 -26.79 27.96
C ARG A 31 31.99 -25.29 27.71
N SER A 32 33.04 -24.75 27.10
CA SER A 32 33.09 -23.38 26.58
C SER A 32 33.82 -23.38 25.24
N PRO A 33 33.26 -22.77 24.19
CA PRO A 33 33.86 -22.75 22.85
C PRO A 33 35.13 -21.90 22.77
N LEU A 34 35.32 -20.97 23.71
CA LEU A 34 36.45 -20.04 23.75
C LEU A 34 36.97 -19.89 25.18
N ARG A 35 38.29 -19.67 25.31
CA ARG A 35 38.91 -19.28 26.58
C ARG A 35 38.59 -17.81 26.88
N ARG A 36 38.29 -17.50 28.14
CA ARG A 36 38.14 -16.12 28.65
C ARG A 36 39.07 -15.88 29.85
N PRO A 37 39.34 -14.62 30.22
CA PRO A 37 40.07 -14.30 31.44
C PRO A 37 39.18 -14.53 32.67
N TRP A 38 38.96 -15.79 33.02
CA TRP A 38 38.27 -16.18 34.27
C TRP A 38 39.23 -16.05 35.46
N PRO A 39 38.71 -15.86 36.68
CA PRO A 39 39.53 -15.93 37.88
C PRO A 39 40.13 -17.33 38.05
N GLU A 40 41.35 -17.40 38.58
CA GLU A 40 42.05 -18.68 38.82
C GLU A 40 41.34 -19.56 39.86
N ARG A 41 40.61 -18.93 40.79
CA ARG A 41 39.83 -19.59 41.83
C ARG A 41 38.43 -19.00 41.94
N ILE A 42 37.45 -19.86 42.21
CA ILE A 42 36.08 -19.47 42.54
C ILE A 42 35.70 -20.13 43.86
N GLU A 43 35.30 -19.33 44.84
CA GLU A 43 34.81 -19.83 46.13
C GLU A 43 33.28 -19.99 46.11
N ARG A 44 32.80 -21.19 46.47
CA ARG A 44 31.36 -21.51 46.57
C ARG A 44 31.10 -22.47 47.72
N ASN A 45 30.05 -22.23 48.51
CA ASN A 45 29.67 -23.04 49.67
C ASN A 45 30.83 -23.40 50.63
N GLY A 46 31.78 -22.46 50.84
CA GLY A 46 32.94 -22.67 51.70
C GLY A 46 34.06 -23.54 51.10
N ALA A 47 33.94 -23.95 49.83
CA ALA A 47 34.97 -24.69 49.09
C ALA A 47 35.60 -23.81 47.99
N SER A 48 36.92 -23.91 47.82
CA SER A 48 37.67 -23.23 46.77
C SER A 48 37.81 -24.13 45.54
N PHE A 49 37.41 -23.64 44.37
CA PHE A 49 37.53 -24.34 43.09
C PHE A 49 38.57 -23.68 42.20
N HIS A 50 39.62 -24.41 41.83
CA HIS A 50 40.58 -23.99 40.82
C HIS A 50 39.97 -24.11 39.42
N LEU A 51 40.09 -23.05 38.63
CA LEU A 51 39.50 -23.00 37.31
C LEU A 51 40.58 -23.04 36.24
N ILE A 52 40.56 -24.08 35.42
CA ILE A 52 41.58 -24.33 34.41
C ILE A 52 40.96 -24.46 33.03
N TRP A 53 41.64 -23.95 32.01
CA TRP A 53 41.30 -24.21 30.62
C TRP A 53 42.15 -25.37 30.10
N CYS A 54 41.51 -26.37 29.51
CA CYS A 54 42.18 -27.47 28.84
C CYS A 54 41.75 -27.54 27.37
N ALA A 55 42.72 -27.46 26.46
CA ALA A 55 42.51 -27.53 25.01
C ALA A 55 42.51 -28.96 24.46
N SER A 56 42.95 -29.95 25.25
CA SER A 56 42.99 -31.36 24.86
C SER A 56 42.62 -32.30 26.01
N ALA A 57 42.17 -33.52 25.68
CA ALA A 57 41.88 -34.54 26.68
C ALA A 57 43.14 -35.01 27.44
N LEU A 58 44.32 -34.94 26.82
CA LEU A 58 45.58 -35.28 27.48
C LEU A 58 45.93 -34.25 28.56
N GLU A 59 45.80 -32.96 28.23
CA GLU A 59 46.00 -31.86 29.17
C GLU A 59 45.01 -31.95 30.34
N MET A 60 43.76 -32.36 30.11
CA MET A 60 42.82 -32.61 31.21
C MET A 60 43.32 -33.68 32.17
N ARG A 61 43.84 -34.81 31.65
CA ARG A 61 44.35 -35.91 32.48
C ARG A 61 45.54 -35.49 33.32
N GLU A 62 46.50 -34.79 32.70
CA GLU A 62 47.67 -34.26 33.38
C GLU A 62 47.27 -33.34 34.53
N ARG A 63 46.38 -32.37 34.26
CA ARG A 63 45.92 -31.41 35.28
C ARG A 63 45.10 -32.04 36.38
N ILE A 64 44.24 -33.01 36.06
CA ILE A 64 43.46 -33.73 37.06
C ILE A 64 44.38 -34.53 37.97
N ALA A 65 45.42 -35.19 37.42
CA ALA A 65 46.39 -35.95 38.19
C ALA A 65 47.23 -35.05 39.13
N GLU A 66 47.72 -33.90 38.65
CA GLU A 66 48.46 -32.92 39.46
C GLU A 66 47.65 -32.42 40.67
N LEU A 67 46.34 -32.29 40.52
CA LEU A 67 45.43 -31.79 41.56
C LEU A 67 44.90 -32.87 42.50
N GLU A 68 44.88 -34.14 42.08
CA GLU A 68 44.56 -35.27 42.98
C GLU A 68 45.61 -35.41 44.09
N ASP A 69 46.85 -35.00 43.84
CA ASP A 69 47.97 -35.02 44.81
C ASP A 69 47.97 -33.83 45.79
N THR A 70 47.17 -32.78 45.55
CA THR A 70 47.06 -31.59 46.42
C THR A 70 45.69 -31.55 47.11
N SER A 71 45.66 -31.98 48.38
CA SER A 71 44.45 -32.36 49.11
C SER A 71 43.42 -31.26 49.44
N ASP A 72 43.59 -30.01 49.01
CA ASP A 72 42.67 -28.92 49.35
C ASP A 72 42.01 -28.27 48.12
N GLY A 73 40.68 -28.39 48.04
CA GLY A 73 39.85 -27.74 47.04
C GLY A 73 39.29 -28.66 45.94
N GLY A 74 38.46 -28.08 45.07
CA GLY A 74 37.93 -28.72 43.86
C GLY A 74 38.55 -28.16 42.58
N LEU A 75 38.30 -28.81 41.45
CA LEU A 75 38.77 -28.43 40.12
C LEU A 75 37.58 -28.23 39.18
N VAL A 76 37.60 -27.13 38.45
CA VAL A 76 36.69 -26.82 37.35
C VAL A 76 37.49 -26.80 36.06
N VAL A 77 37.25 -27.81 35.22
CA VAL A 77 37.86 -27.93 33.90
C VAL A 77 36.96 -27.27 32.88
N VAL A 78 37.46 -26.25 32.19
CA VAL A 78 36.76 -25.57 31.10
C VAL A 78 37.40 -25.95 29.77
N THR A 79 36.62 -26.38 28.79
CA THR A 79 37.15 -26.88 27.52
C THR A 79 36.25 -26.63 26.33
N ASN A 80 36.82 -26.52 25.13
CA ASN A 80 36.09 -26.48 23.87
C ASN A 80 35.69 -27.86 23.32
N LEU A 81 36.17 -28.96 23.92
CA LEU A 81 35.87 -30.32 23.49
C LEU A 81 34.39 -30.68 23.71
N GLU A 82 33.90 -31.61 22.90
CA GLU A 82 32.59 -32.24 23.08
C GLU A 82 32.69 -33.44 24.03
N ASP A 83 31.57 -33.86 24.63
CA ASP A 83 31.53 -35.01 25.53
C ASP A 83 32.04 -36.29 24.85
N THR A 84 31.82 -36.46 23.54
CA THR A 84 32.30 -37.61 22.74
C THR A 84 33.81 -37.63 22.52
N ALA A 85 34.48 -36.48 22.67
CA ALA A 85 35.93 -36.38 22.60
C ALA A 85 36.60 -36.65 23.98
N LEU A 86 35.79 -36.78 25.04
CA LEU A 86 36.25 -37.22 26.35
C LEU A 86 36.27 -38.75 26.37
N GLY A 87 37.36 -39.34 26.87
CA GLY A 87 37.35 -40.77 27.18
C GLY A 87 36.45 -41.06 28.38
N ASP A 88 35.96 -42.30 28.48
CA ASP A 88 35.11 -42.75 29.60
C ASP A 88 35.77 -42.51 30.97
N ASP A 89 37.11 -42.52 31.01
CA ASP A 89 37.91 -42.21 32.20
C ASP A 89 37.70 -40.78 32.71
N LEU A 90 37.64 -39.80 31.81
CA LEU A 90 37.39 -38.40 32.15
C LEU A 90 35.92 -38.17 32.47
N ALA A 91 35.02 -38.74 31.66
CA ALA A 91 33.59 -38.66 31.87
C ALA A 91 33.19 -39.16 33.26
N ALA A 92 33.69 -40.33 33.67
CA ALA A 92 33.41 -40.94 34.97
C ALA A 92 33.90 -40.13 36.18
N ARG A 93 34.96 -39.32 36.03
CA ARG A 93 35.50 -38.48 37.10
C ARG A 93 34.72 -37.18 37.28
N PHE A 94 34.08 -36.65 36.23
CA PHE A 94 33.25 -35.46 36.35
C PHE A 94 32.01 -35.74 37.22
N ALA A 95 31.67 -34.82 38.12
CA ALA A 95 30.57 -34.98 39.07
C ALA A 95 29.19 -35.27 38.43
N ARG A 96 29.04 -35.04 37.12
CA ARG A 96 27.81 -35.27 36.36
C ARG A 96 27.97 -36.29 35.23
N GLY A 97 29.12 -36.96 35.13
CA GLY A 97 29.41 -37.90 34.05
C GLY A 97 29.65 -37.26 32.69
N ARG A 98 29.68 -35.92 32.60
CA ARG A 98 29.72 -35.14 31.34
C ARG A 98 30.12 -33.69 31.59
N LEU A 99 30.38 -32.93 30.52
CA LEU A 99 30.57 -31.48 30.60
C LEU A 99 29.23 -30.76 30.81
N LEU A 100 29.23 -29.79 31.70
CA LEU A 100 28.14 -28.84 31.87
C LEU A 100 28.20 -27.80 30.76
N GLN A 101 27.05 -27.48 30.18
CA GLN A 101 26.94 -26.36 29.24
C GLN A 101 26.29 -25.17 29.93
N ALA A 102 26.77 -23.96 29.62
CA ALA A 102 26.13 -22.73 30.07
C ALA A 102 24.65 -22.79 29.71
N ASN A 103 23.77 -22.73 30.71
CA ASN A 103 22.33 -22.78 30.46
C ASN A 103 21.95 -21.51 29.69
N ARG A 104 21.56 -21.66 28.43
CA ARG A 104 21.23 -20.55 27.52
C ARG A 104 20.14 -19.65 28.09
N TRP A 105 19.16 -20.23 28.78
CA TRP A 105 18.13 -19.47 29.49
C TRP A 105 18.69 -18.69 30.67
N GLN A 106 19.71 -19.19 31.37
CA GLN A 106 20.42 -18.43 32.40
C GLN A 106 21.21 -17.25 31.80
N MET A 107 21.83 -17.44 30.63
CA MET A 107 22.50 -16.38 29.89
C MET A 107 21.50 -15.30 29.44
N LEU A 108 20.35 -15.72 28.91
CA LEU A 108 19.27 -14.84 28.48
C LEU A 108 18.67 -14.07 29.66
N ARG A 109 18.43 -14.74 30.80
CA ARG A 109 18.01 -14.08 32.06
C ARG A 109 18.96 -12.96 32.45
N THR A 110 20.26 -13.22 32.39
CA THR A 110 21.28 -12.21 32.71
C THR A 110 21.24 -11.07 31.70
N ALA A 111 21.11 -11.39 30.40
CA ALA A 111 21.08 -10.40 29.32
C ALA A 111 19.89 -9.43 29.41
N PHE A 112 18.72 -9.92 29.85
CA PHE A 112 17.50 -9.14 30.05
C PHE A 112 17.32 -8.62 31.49
N GLN A 113 18.27 -8.88 32.39
CA GLN A 113 18.17 -8.58 33.82
C GLN A 113 16.89 -9.15 34.47
N ALA A 114 16.48 -10.35 34.03
CA ALA A 114 15.28 -11.03 34.49
C ALA A 114 15.57 -12.06 35.60
N HIS A 115 14.77 -12.07 36.65
CA HIS A 115 14.79 -13.11 37.69
C HIS A 115 14.06 -14.38 37.29
N ALA A 116 13.20 -14.38 36.26
CA ALA A 116 12.59 -15.60 35.71
C ALA A 116 12.34 -15.50 34.19
N VAL A 117 12.07 -16.65 33.56
CA VAL A 117 11.67 -16.76 32.14
C VAL A 117 10.33 -17.47 32.08
N ASP A 118 9.45 -16.97 31.23
CA ASP A 118 8.14 -17.57 30.97
C ASP A 118 8.25 -19.06 30.59
N PRO A 119 7.51 -19.97 31.25
CA PRO A 119 7.49 -21.38 30.92
C PRO A 119 7.13 -21.68 29.46
N ARG A 120 6.38 -20.82 28.77
CA ARG A 120 6.02 -20.97 27.35
C ARG A 120 7.22 -20.94 26.40
N LEU A 121 8.33 -20.35 26.84
CA LEU A 121 9.58 -20.34 26.09
C LEU A 121 10.41 -21.62 26.32
N ARG A 122 10.12 -22.39 27.37
CA ARG A 122 10.84 -23.65 27.65
C ARG A 122 10.58 -24.66 26.53
N GLY A 123 11.64 -25.33 26.09
CA GLY A 123 11.60 -26.25 24.95
C GLY A 123 11.86 -25.57 23.59
N GLN A 124 11.94 -24.24 23.55
CA GLN A 124 12.27 -23.47 22.33
C GLN A 124 13.71 -22.95 22.40
N GLU A 125 14.68 -23.87 22.52
CA GLU A 125 16.10 -23.52 22.69
C GLU A 125 16.64 -22.60 21.59
N TRP A 126 16.10 -22.72 20.38
CA TRP A 126 16.45 -21.89 19.23
C TRP A 126 16.15 -20.39 19.46
N ILE A 127 15.12 -20.05 20.25
CA ILE A 127 14.80 -18.65 20.60
C ILE A 127 15.91 -18.06 21.44
N ALA A 128 16.37 -18.80 22.46
CA ALA A 128 17.45 -18.35 23.32
C ALA A 128 18.76 -18.20 22.54
N GLU A 129 19.06 -19.13 21.62
CA GLU A 129 20.20 -19.01 20.71
C GLU A 129 20.10 -17.75 19.84
N LEU A 130 18.99 -17.55 19.15
CA LEU A 130 18.85 -16.47 18.18
C LEU A 130 18.91 -15.09 18.84
N LEU A 131 18.31 -14.94 20.03
CA LEU A 131 18.41 -13.71 20.84
C LEU A 131 19.84 -13.47 21.33
N LEU A 132 20.55 -14.49 21.80
CA LEU A 132 21.94 -14.32 22.24
C LEU A 132 22.87 -14.00 21.07
N ASP A 133 22.64 -14.59 19.89
CA ASP A 133 23.43 -14.33 18.68
C ASP A 133 23.21 -12.91 18.15
N HIS A 134 21.97 -12.40 18.20
CA HIS A 134 21.59 -11.07 17.70
C HIS A 134 21.48 -9.98 18.79
N ALA A 135 22.09 -10.22 19.95
CA ALA A 135 22.07 -9.29 21.07
C ALA A 135 22.58 -7.89 20.65
N PRO A 136 21.88 -6.81 21.02
CA PRO A 136 22.28 -5.45 20.66
C PRO A 136 23.62 -5.08 21.32
N PRO A 137 24.42 -4.16 20.71
CA PRO A 137 25.72 -3.77 21.25
C PRO A 137 25.69 -3.26 22.70
N GLY A 138 24.58 -2.62 23.11
CA GLY A 138 24.35 -2.12 24.47
C GLY A 138 23.67 -3.10 25.43
N GLY A 139 23.38 -4.34 25.01
CA GLY A 139 22.56 -5.28 25.78
C GLY A 139 21.06 -4.97 25.72
N TYR A 140 20.25 -5.91 26.20
CA TYR A 140 18.79 -5.73 26.20
C TYR A 140 18.36 -4.75 27.30
N PRO A 141 17.28 -3.98 27.06
CA PRO A 141 16.68 -3.19 28.14
C PRO A 141 16.20 -4.13 29.27
N PRO A 142 16.32 -3.72 30.55
CA PRO A 142 15.80 -4.51 31.66
C PRO A 142 14.29 -4.73 31.55
N VAL A 143 13.82 -5.94 31.83
CA VAL A 143 12.38 -6.24 31.84
C VAL A 143 11.70 -5.66 33.08
N ALA A 144 10.68 -4.82 32.90
CA ALA A 144 10.05 -4.04 33.98
C ALA A 144 9.41 -4.91 35.10
N GLY A 145 8.96 -6.13 34.80
CA GLY A 145 8.39 -7.07 35.79
C GLY A 145 9.40 -8.07 36.36
N GLY A 146 10.67 -7.99 35.95
CA GLY A 146 11.70 -8.97 36.30
C GLY A 146 11.48 -10.38 35.72
N VAL A 147 10.43 -10.60 34.92
CA VAL A 147 10.21 -11.84 34.16
C VAL A 147 10.34 -11.55 32.68
N LEU A 148 11.13 -12.34 31.96
CA LEU A 148 11.14 -12.33 30.50
C LEU A 148 9.91 -13.08 29.99
N ASP A 149 8.86 -12.32 29.64
CA ASP A 149 7.63 -12.86 29.06
C ASP A 149 7.82 -13.24 27.58
N ALA A 150 6.93 -14.12 27.09
CA ALA A 150 7.01 -14.60 25.71
C ALA A 150 6.84 -13.49 24.66
N ASP A 151 5.97 -12.50 24.88
CA ASP A 151 5.73 -11.44 23.90
C ASP A 151 6.94 -10.50 23.79
N THR A 152 7.59 -10.19 24.91
CA THR A 152 8.84 -9.42 24.96
C THR A 152 9.97 -10.17 24.27
N ALA A 153 10.10 -11.49 24.51
CA ALA A 153 11.09 -12.31 23.82
C ALA A 153 10.86 -12.33 22.30
N TRP A 154 9.60 -12.55 21.86
CA TRP A 154 9.24 -12.54 20.44
C TRP A 154 9.42 -11.17 19.78
N ARG A 155 9.08 -10.08 20.47
CA ARG A 155 9.32 -8.71 19.97
C ARG A 155 10.79 -8.50 19.62
N HIS A 156 11.68 -8.79 20.56
CA HIS A 156 13.11 -8.64 20.32
C HIS A 156 13.65 -9.65 19.30
N LEU A 157 13.10 -10.86 19.26
CA LEU A 157 13.52 -11.85 18.27
C LEU A 157 13.17 -11.39 16.86
N LEU A 158 11.92 -10.98 16.62
CA LEU A 158 11.44 -10.54 15.30
C LEU A 158 12.12 -9.26 14.84
N ASP A 159 12.26 -8.27 15.72
CA ASP A 159 12.94 -7.01 15.41
C ASP A 159 14.41 -7.25 15.02
N ARG A 160 15.12 -8.10 15.76
CA ARG A 160 16.56 -8.29 15.56
C ARG A 160 16.90 -9.29 14.46
N SER A 161 16.03 -10.28 14.22
CA SER A 161 16.26 -11.28 13.16
C SER A 161 15.77 -10.80 11.81
N ILE A 162 14.64 -10.10 11.74
CA ILE A 162 13.98 -9.77 10.47
C ILE A 162 13.46 -8.32 10.40
N SER A 163 13.81 -7.44 11.34
CA SER A 163 13.37 -6.03 11.39
C SER A 163 11.85 -5.85 11.52
N LEU A 164 11.17 -6.78 12.19
CA LEU A 164 9.73 -6.69 12.45
C LEU A 164 9.49 -6.34 13.93
N ALA A 165 9.30 -5.04 14.20
CA ALA A 165 9.23 -4.51 15.56
C ALA A 165 7.95 -4.90 16.32
N ASP A 166 6.84 -5.12 15.62
CA ASP A 166 5.57 -5.51 16.23
C ASP A 166 5.52 -7.04 16.43
N PRO A 167 5.38 -7.55 17.67
CA PRO A 167 5.24 -8.97 17.93
C PRO A 167 3.89 -9.57 17.51
N ARG A 168 2.89 -8.73 17.18
CA ARG A 168 1.55 -9.13 16.73
C ARG A 168 1.11 -8.25 15.54
N PRO A 169 1.86 -8.30 14.43
CA PRO A 169 1.62 -7.38 13.31
C PRO A 169 0.27 -7.66 12.67
N ASP A 170 -0.43 -6.62 12.23
CA ASP A 170 -1.57 -6.79 11.32
C ASP A 170 -1.12 -7.03 9.87
N VAL A 171 -2.07 -7.33 8.98
CA VAL A 171 -1.79 -7.56 7.56
C VAL A 171 -1.16 -6.33 6.89
N ASP A 172 -1.59 -5.11 7.23
CA ASP A 172 -1.01 -3.87 6.69
C ASP A 172 0.48 -3.75 7.07
N THR A 173 0.84 -4.12 8.30
CA THR A 173 2.21 -4.08 8.82
C THR A 173 3.09 -5.12 8.15
N LEU A 174 2.58 -6.33 7.94
CA LEU A 174 3.30 -7.36 7.19
C LEU A 174 3.50 -7.00 5.73
N LEU A 175 2.49 -6.46 5.05
CA LEU A 175 2.63 -5.99 3.67
C LEU A 175 3.65 -4.86 3.55
N ARG A 176 3.67 -3.89 4.48
CA ARG A 176 4.72 -2.87 4.51
C ARG A 176 6.11 -3.48 4.77
N TRP A 177 6.18 -4.49 5.64
CA TRP A 177 7.42 -5.18 5.95
C TRP A 177 8.02 -5.88 4.72
N THR A 178 7.18 -6.48 3.85
CA THR A 178 7.64 -7.17 2.62
C THR A 178 8.08 -6.23 1.50
N LEU A 179 7.69 -4.95 1.53
CA LEU A 179 8.20 -3.95 0.57
C LEU A 179 9.72 -3.73 0.71
N ASN A 180 10.26 -3.95 1.90
CA ASN A 180 11.69 -3.82 2.13
C ASN A 180 12.44 -5.11 1.76
N ARG A 181 13.22 -5.06 0.67
CA ARG A 181 14.02 -6.21 0.19
C ARG A 181 15.05 -6.71 1.20
N GLU A 182 15.58 -5.84 2.05
CA GLU A 182 16.53 -6.24 3.11
C GLU A 182 15.83 -7.10 4.17
N ASN A 183 14.57 -6.79 4.50
CA ASN A 183 13.78 -7.58 5.45
C ASN A 183 13.51 -8.99 4.92
N LEU A 184 13.12 -9.10 3.64
CA LEU A 184 12.95 -10.39 2.98
C LEU A 184 14.28 -11.18 2.97
N SER A 185 15.38 -10.52 2.62
CA SER A 185 16.72 -11.13 2.58
C SER A 185 17.12 -11.69 3.95
N ARG A 186 16.88 -10.93 5.03
CA ARG A 186 17.10 -11.37 6.41
C ARG A 186 16.28 -12.61 6.77
N PHE A 187 14.99 -12.64 6.40
CA PHE A 187 14.14 -13.80 6.64
C PHE A 187 14.66 -15.04 5.89
N THR A 188 14.98 -14.91 4.60
CA THR A 188 15.50 -16.03 3.78
C THR A 188 16.87 -16.54 4.24
N ALA A 189 17.68 -15.70 4.88
CA ALA A 189 18.98 -16.08 5.43
C ALA A 189 18.88 -16.93 6.71
N LEU A 190 17.71 -16.98 7.36
CA LEU A 190 17.50 -17.82 8.53
C LEU A 190 17.46 -19.31 8.16
N PRO A 191 17.86 -20.22 9.06
CA PRO A 191 17.67 -21.65 8.84
C PRO A 191 16.18 -22.00 8.62
N GLU A 192 15.90 -22.94 7.72
CA GLU A 192 14.54 -23.35 7.36
C GLU A 192 13.65 -23.75 8.58
N PRO A 193 14.16 -24.45 9.62
CA PRO A 193 13.37 -24.71 10.83
C PRO A 193 12.98 -23.43 11.58
N THR A 194 13.86 -22.43 11.60
CA THR A 194 13.62 -21.12 12.23
C THR A 194 12.60 -20.32 11.44
N GLN A 195 12.71 -20.30 10.12
CA GLN A 195 11.71 -19.68 9.24
C GLN A 195 10.32 -20.27 9.52
N ARG A 196 10.20 -21.61 9.55
CA ARG A 196 8.93 -22.30 9.85
C ARG A 196 8.35 -21.91 11.22
N SER A 197 9.18 -21.83 12.27
CA SER A 197 8.71 -21.44 13.61
C SER A 197 8.26 -19.98 13.67
N ILE A 198 8.99 -19.06 13.02
CA ILE A 198 8.58 -17.66 12.91
C ILE A 198 7.27 -17.55 12.13
N SER A 199 7.17 -18.24 10.99
CA SER A 199 5.97 -18.24 10.16
C SER A 199 4.73 -18.74 10.93
N ALA A 200 4.88 -19.84 11.68
CA ALA A 200 3.82 -20.38 12.51
C ALA A 200 3.38 -19.39 13.60
N ARG A 201 4.33 -18.70 14.24
CA ARG A 201 4.03 -17.69 15.27
C ARG A 201 3.29 -16.48 14.70
N LEU A 202 3.71 -16.00 13.53
CA LEU A 202 3.04 -14.88 12.86
C LEU A 202 1.62 -15.28 12.43
N ALA A 203 1.43 -16.48 11.90
CA ALA A 203 0.10 -17.00 11.56
C ALA A 203 -0.83 -17.10 12.79
N GLU A 204 -0.31 -17.56 13.93
CA GLU A 204 -1.07 -17.67 15.19
C GLU A 204 -1.51 -16.29 15.72
N THR A 205 -0.64 -15.28 15.62
CA THR A 205 -0.85 -13.97 16.25
C THR A 205 -1.60 -12.97 15.38
N ALA A 206 -1.40 -13.03 14.05
CA ALA A 206 -1.90 -12.06 13.09
C ALA A 206 -3.13 -12.55 12.30
N GLY A 207 -3.49 -13.83 12.43
CA GLY A 207 -4.69 -14.43 11.83
C GLY A 207 -4.50 -14.94 10.40
N ALA A 208 -5.60 -15.40 9.80
CA ALA A 208 -5.59 -16.12 8.52
C ALA A 208 -5.03 -15.32 7.34
N THR A 209 -5.33 -14.03 7.24
CA THR A 209 -4.84 -13.18 6.14
C THR A 209 -3.33 -12.94 6.24
N ALA A 210 -2.84 -12.68 7.45
CA ALA A 210 -1.41 -12.56 7.70
C ALA A 210 -0.66 -13.87 7.44
N SER A 211 -1.27 -15.01 7.76
CA SER A 211 -0.75 -16.33 7.41
C SER A 211 -0.53 -16.47 5.90
N LEU A 212 -1.42 -15.95 5.04
CA LEU A 212 -1.18 -15.96 3.59
C LEU A 212 0.07 -15.15 3.21
N VAL A 213 0.22 -13.92 3.72
CA VAL A 213 1.40 -13.08 3.42
C VAL A 213 2.69 -13.80 3.83
N VAL A 214 2.71 -14.40 5.01
CA VAL A 214 3.85 -15.16 5.53
C VAL A 214 4.12 -16.43 4.70
N SER A 215 3.08 -17.11 4.23
CA SER A 215 3.22 -18.27 3.33
C SER A 215 3.79 -17.89 1.96
N ALA A 216 3.39 -16.74 1.41
CA ALA A 216 3.99 -16.21 0.18
C ALA A 216 5.48 -15.89 0.39
N VAL A 217 5.85 -15.28 1.52
CA VAL A 217 7.27 -15.04 1.88
C VAL A 217 8.03 -16.37 1.98
N SER A 218 7.46 -17.37 2.65
CA SER A 218 8.06 -18.70 2.80
C SER A 218 8.18 -19.47 1.48
N ALA A 219 7.36 -19.11 0.48
CA ALA A 219 7.40 -19.66 -0.87
C ALA A 219 8.30 -18.85 -1.85
N ASP A 220 9.17 -17.98 -1.33
CA ASP A 220 10.05 -17.10 -2.11
C ASP A 220 9.27 -16.11 -3.01
N ARG A 221 8.05 -15.74 -2.60
CA ARG A 221 7.16 -14.77 -3.26
C ARG A 221 6.93 -13.52 -2.42
N GLY A 222 7.79 -13.24 -1.44
CA GLY A 222 7.63 -12.10 -0.53
C GLY A 222 7.50 -10.75 -1.24
N ALA A 223 8.28 -10.53 -2.31
CA ALA A 223 8.21 -9.30 -3.10
C ALA A 223 6.89 -9.15 -3.89
N ASP A 224 6.18 -10.24 -4.13
CA ASP A 224 4.92 -10.27 -4.87
C ASP A 224 3.70 -10.10 -3.94
N THR A 225 3.84 -10.04 -2.61
CA THR A 225 2.68 -10.05 -1.70
C THR A 225 1.75 -8.86 -1.89
N LEU A 226 2.28 -7.66 -2.15
CA LEU A 226 1.45 -6.49 -2.46
C LEU A 226 0.73 -6.67 -3.80
N PRO A 227 1.40 -6.96 -4.94
CA PRO A 227 0.75 -7.30 -6.20
C PRO A 227 -0.31 -8.41 -6.09
N LEU A 228 -0.02 -9.49 -5.35
CA LEU A 228 -0.96 -10.59 -5.12
C LEU A 228 -2.21 -10.13 -4.37
N GLY A 229 -2.06 -9.25 -3.37
CA GLY A 229 -3.21 -8.65 -2.71
C GLY A 229 -4.05 -7.76 -3.63
N LEU A 230 -3.42 -6.99 -4.52
CA LEU A 230 -4.14 -6.20 -5.53
C LEU A 230 -4.92 -7.11 -6.51
N VAL A 231 -4.34 -8.27 -6.88
CA VAL A 231 -4.98 -9.31 -7.70
C VAL A 231 -6.16 -9.96 -6.97
N CYS A 232 -6.06 -10.17 -5.65
CA CYS A 232 -7.19 -10.63 -4.84
C CYS A 232 -8.40 -9.68 -4.96
N GLY A 233 -8.17 -8.37 -5.16
CA GLY A 233 -9.24 -7.39 -5.38
C GLY A 233 -10.03 -7.60 -6.67
N VAL A 234 -9.46 -8.30 -7.67
CA VAL A 234 -10.16 -8.70 -8.90
C VAL A 234 -10.87 -10.03 -8.70
N ILE A 235 -10.15 -11.03 -8.17
CA ILE A 235 -10.66 -12.41 -8.02
C ILE A 235 -11.83 -12.49 -7.04
N PHE A 236 -11.76 -11.75 -5.93
CA PHE A 236 -12.73 -11.82 -4.85
C PHE A 236 -13.64 -10.57 -4.77
N ALA A 237 -13.76 -9.81 -5.86
CA ALA A 237 -14.70 -8.69 -5.96
C ALA A 237 -16.13 -9.12 -5.58
N ASN A 238 -16.96 -8.20 -5.09
CA ASN A 238 -18.32 -8.54 -4.66
C ASN A 238 -19.19 -8.95 -5.85
N GLU A 239 -18.98 -8.29 -6.98
CA GLU A 239 -19.61 -8.47 -8.28
C GLU A 239 -19.06 -9.70 -9.03
N ALA A 240 -17.98 -10.32 -8.54
CA ALA A 240 -17.39 -11.51 -9.14
C ALA A 240 -18.28 -12.74 -8.90
N SER A 241 -18.91 -13.24 -9.95
CA SER A 241 -19.55 -14.56 -9.99
C SER A 241 -19.33 -15.19 -11.36
N SER A 242 -18.07 -15.52 -11.65
CA SER A 242 -17.65 -16.16 -12.90
C SER A 242 -16.84 -17.43 -12.58
N PRO A 243 -17.06 -18.54 -13.31
CA PRO A 243 -16.25 -19.75 -13.17
C PRO A 243 -14.75 -19.49 -13.37
N GLU A 244 -14.38 -18.61 -14.29
CA GLU A 244 -13.00 -18.23 -14.60
C GLU A 244 -12.29 -17.60 -13.39
N LEU A 245 -13.00 -16.75 -12.62
CA LEU A 245 -12.47 -16.15 -11.39
C LEU A 245 -12.33 -17.20 -10.28
N HIS A 246 -13.23 -18.18 -10.20
CA HIS A 246 -13.09 -19.29 -9.25
C HIS A 246 -11.88 -20.16 -9.57
N GLU A 247 -11.67 -20.51 -10.84
CA GLU A 247 -10.47 -21.23 -11.27
C GLU A 247 -9.19 -20.42 -11.05
N ALA A 248 -9.22 -19.12 -11.28
CA ALA A 248 -8.09 -18.24 -11.00
C ALA A 248 -7.75 -18.18 -9.51
N ALA A 249 -8.73 -18.24 -8.61
CA ALA A 249 -8.49 -18.35 -7.18
C ALA A 249 -7.69 -19.62 -6.82
N VAL A 250 -7.98 -20.76 -7.47
CA VAL A 250 -7.21 -22.01 -7.29
C VAL A 250 -5.80 -21.87 -7.87
N ARG A 251 -5.66 -21.27 -9.05
CA ARG A 251 -4.34 -21.01 -9.67
C ARG A 251 -3.49 -19.99 -8.89
N LEU A 252 -4.10 -19.21 -7.99
CA LEU A 252 -3.42 -18.28 -7.10
C LEU A 252 -2.82 -18.98 -5.87
N GLU A 253 -3.37 -20.11 -5.42
CA GLU A 253 -2.91 -20.84 -4.22
C GLU A 253 -1.40 -21.18 -4.23
N PRO A 254 -0.78 -21.61 -5.35
CA PRO A 254 0.66 -21.85 -5.42
C PRO A 254 1.52 -20.62 -5.09
N TYR A 255 1.03 -19.40 -5.33
CA TYR A 255 1.75 -18.17 -4.95
C TYR A 255 1.78 -17.96 -3.42
N PHE A 256 0.86 -18.60 -2.70
CA PHE A 256 0.77 -18.60 -1.24
C PHE A 256 1.19 -19.95 -0.63
N GLY A 257 2.11 -20.67 -1.29
CA GLY A 257 2.62 -21.94 -0.79
C GLY A 257 1.60 -23.08 -0.82
N GLY A 258 0.60 -23.01 -1.72
CA GLY A 258 -0.46 -24.02 -1.85
C GLY A 258 -1.57 -23.88 -0.81
N GLN A 259 -1.63 -22.77 -0.08
CA GLN A 259 -2.72 -22.51 0.86
C GLN A 259 -3.99 -22.11 0.11
N ARG A 260 -5.10 -22.76 0.45
CA ARG A 260 -6.43 -22.35 0.00
C ARG A 260 -6.74 -20.95 0.50
N ILE A 261 -7.36 -20.13 -0.36
CA ILE A 261 -7.72 -18.75 -0.07
C ILE A 261 -9.24 -18.64 0.06
N PRO A 262 -9.81 -18.63 1.28
CA PRO A 262 -11.22 -18.32 1.46
C PRO A 262 -11.53 -16.91 0.94
N ARG A 263 -12.73 -16.72 0.37
CA ARG A 263 -13.16 -15.44 -0.20
C ARG A 263 -12.96 -14.28 0.76
N GLU A 264 -13.43 -14.42 2.00
CA GLU A 264 -13.34 -13.38 3.03
C GLU A 264 -11.87 -13.00 3.33
N VAL A 265 -10.98 -13.98 3.38
CA VAL A 265 -9.54 -13.75 3.62
C VAL A 265 -8.92 -13.02 2.42
N GLY A 266 -9.27 -13.41 1.20
CA GLY A 266 -8.84 -12.75 -0.03
C GLY A 266 -9.32 -11.29 -0.12
N GLN A 267 -10.55 -11.01 0.31
CA GLN A 267 -11.10 -9.65 0.38
C GLN A 267 -10.35 -8.79 1.41
N ILE A 268 -10.09 -9.31 2.61
CA ILE A 268 -9.30 -8.61 3.64
C ILE A 268 -7.89 -8.32 3.12
N LEU A 269 -7.27 -9.25 2.40
CA LEU A 269 -5.94 -9.04 1.80
C LEU A 269 -5.99 -7.95 0.73
N ALA A 270 -7.03 -7.94 -0.11
CA ALA A 270 -7.22 -6.91 -1.13
C ALA A 270 -7.36 -5.52 -0.51
N ASP A 271 -8.20 -5.38 0.51
CA ASP A 271 -8.39 -4.10 1.21
C ASP A 271 -7.10 -3.61 1.88
N ALA A 272 -6.33 -4.52 2.48
CA ALA A 272 -5.03 -4.19 3.06
C ALA A 272 -4.01 -3.76 1.99
N ALA A 273 -3.94 -4.48 0.88
CA ALA A 273 -3.07 -4.14 -0.25
C ALA A 273 -3.44 -2.77 -0.84
N ASN A 274 -4.72 -2.47 -1.00
CA ASN A 274 -5.20 -1.17 -1.45
C ASN A 274 -4.75 -0.05 -0.49
N ARG A 275 -4.93 -0.23 0.83
CA ARG A 275 -4.49 0.75 1.85
C ARG A 275 -2.98 0.93 1.90
N VAL A 276 -2.19 -0.09 1.57
CA VAL A 276 -0.74 0.03 1.51
C VAL A 276 -0.32 0.74 0.23
N ALA A 277 -0.88 0.36 -0.92
CA ALA A 277 -0.57 0.95 -2.22
C ALA A 277 -0.91 2.45 -2.30
N THR A 278 -2.04 2.88 -1.72
CA THR A 278 -2.44 4.30 -1.72
C THR A 278 -1.59 5.20 -0.84
N ARG A 279 -0.84 4.63 0.11
CA ARG A 279 0.08 5.36 1.01
C ARG A 279 1.52 5.38 0.49
N LEU A 280 1.79 4.78 -0.67
CA LEU A 280 3.11 4.87 -1.30
C LEU A 280 3.26 6.22 -1.99
N ASP A 281 4.32 6.95 -1.63
CA ASP A 281 4.64 8.27 -2.19
C ASP A 281 5.45 8.19 -3.50
N ASP A 282 6.23 7.12 -3.69
CA ASP A 282 7.04 6.91 -4.90
C ASP A 282 6.18 6.37 -6.05
N ALA A 283 5.95 7.22 -7.05
CA ALA A 283 5.17 6.88 -8.24
C ALA A 283 5.79 5.74 -9.06
N GLU A 284 7.13 5.63 -9.11
CA GLU A 284 7.80 4.56 -9.83
C GLU A 284 7.60 3.22 -9.11
N GLU A 285 7.67 3.21 -7.78
CA GLU A 285 7.39 2.03 -6.98
C GLU A 285 5.95 1.55 -7.13
N VAL A 286 4.98 2.46 -7.08
CA VAL A 286 3.56 2.16 -7.33
C VAL A 286 3.37 1.53 -8.70
N ASN A 287 3.97 2.13 -9.75
CA ASN A 287 3.86 1.63 -11.12
C ASN A 287 4.45 0.21 -11.25
N ARG A 288 5.61 -0.07 -10.64
CA ARG A 288 6.20 -1.43 -10.65
C ARG A 288 5.27 -2.48 -10.03
N HIS A 289 4.58 -2.15 -8.93
CA HIS A 289 3.60 -3.05 -8.32
C HIS A 289 2.36 -3.25 -9.19
N HIS A 290 1.87 -2.19 -9.84
CA HIS A 290 0.75 -2.26 -10.78
C HIS A 290 1.09 -3.12 -12.01
N GLU A 291 2.26 -2.93 -12.60
CA GLU A 291 2.76 -3.75 -13.72
C GLU A 291 2.95 -5.21 -13.32
N ARG A 292 3.44 -5.47 -12.09
CA ARG A 292 3.56 -6.83 -11.59
C ARG A 292 2.20 -7.48 -11.39
N ALA A 293 1.23 -6.78 -10.80
CA ALA A 293 -0.14 -7.26 -10.64
C ALA A 293 -0.80 -7.54 -12.00
N ALA A 294 -0.61 -6.65 -12.99
CA ALA A 294 -1.10 -6.85 -14.35
C ALA A 294 -0.56 -8.13 -14.99
N ARG A 295 0.75 -8.40 -14.85
CA ARG A 295 1.35 -9.66 -15.32
C ARG A 295 0.74 -10.88 -14.64
N ILE A 296 0.51 -10.81 -13.33
CA ILE A 296 -0.13 -11.91 -12.59
C ILE A 296 -1.57 -12.14 -13.10
N LEU A 297 -2.34 -11.08 -13.39
CA LEU A 297 -3.68 -11.23 -13.99
C LEU A 297 -3.62 -11.92 -15.37
N THR A 298 -2.60 -11.64 -16.18
CA THR A 298 -2.34 -12.32 -17.45
C THR A 298 -1.99 -13.79 -17.24
N ASP A 299 -1.08 -14.09 -16.32
CA ASP A 299 -0.64 -15.45 -15.98
C ASP A 299 -1.80 -16.31 -15.44
N LEU A 300 -2.75 -15.67 -14.73
CA LEU A 300 -3.96 -16.31 -14.24
C LEU A 300 -5.09 -16.38 -15.28
N HIS A 301 -4.87 -15.86 -16.49
CA HIS A 301 -5.85 -15.78 -17.59
C HIS A 301 -7.13 -15.02 -17.24
N ILE A 302 -7.03 -13.97 -16.42
CA ILE A 302 -8.16 -13.14 -15.99
C ILE A 302 -7.96 -11.64 -16.27
N ALA A 303 -7.06 -11.28 -17.18
CA ALA A 303 -6.81 -9.90 -17.57
C ALA A 303 -8.09 -9.17 -18.07
N ALA A 304 -9.04 -9.89 -18.68
CA ALA A 304 -10.33 -9.35 -19.09
C ALA A 304 -11.20 -8.85 -17.91
N TYR A 305 -10.96 -9.35 -16.70
CA TYR A 305 -11.67 -8.95 -15.48
C TYR A 305 -11.00 -7.78 -14.75
N ALA A 306 -9.94 -7.19 -15.31
CA ALA A 306 -9.20 -6.11 -14.67
C ALA A 306 -10.09 -4.92 -14.24
N GLY A 307 -11.19 -4.66 -14.95
CA GLY A 307 -12.15 -3.59 -14.61
C GLY A 307 -12.82 -3.72 -13.24
N LEU A 308 -12.80 -4.92 -12.64
CA LEU A 308 -13.24 -5.16 -11.26
C LEU A 308 -12.28 -4.54 -10.23
N SER A 309 -11.01 -4.32 -10.59
CA SER A 309 -10.05 -3.67 -9.70
C SER A 309 -10.47 -2.22 -9.42
N PRO A 310 -10.48 -1.78 -8.15
CA PRO A 310 -10.73 -0.39 -7.81
C PRO A 310 -9.47 0.50 -7.85
N VAL A 311 -8.28 -0.10 -7.96
CA VAL A 311 -6.98 0.59 -7.74
C VAL A 311 -5.99 0.46 -8.90
N LEU A 312 -5.99 -0.65 -9.64
CA LEU A 312 -4.99 -0.91 -10.68
C LEU A 312 -5.19 0.01 -11.89
N THR A 313 -4.08 0.47 -12.47
CA THR A 313 -4.10 1.25 -13.73
C THR A 313 -4.80 0.49 -14.85
N LEU A 314 -4.53 -0.82 -14.96
CA LEU A 314 -5.21 -1.68 -15.94
C LEU A 314 -6.74 -1.74 -15.73
N GLY A 315 -7.19 -1.67 -14.48
CA GLY A 315 -8.62 -1.62 -14.16
C GLY A 315 -9.27 -0.30 -14.56
N PHE A 316 -8.57 0.81 -14.36
CA PHE A 316 -9.01 2.13 -14.82
C PHE A 316 -9.14 2.16 -16.34
N ASP A 317 -8.12 1.70 -17.06
CA ASP A 317 -8.17 1.63 -18.53
C ASP A 317 -9.26 0.68 -19.02
N ALA A 318 -9.51 -0.44 -18.33
CA ALA A 318 -10.61 -1.34 -18.68
C ALA A 318 -11.99 -0.66 -18.54
N ARG A 319 -12.20 0.15 -17.50
CA ARG A 319 -13.45 0.93 -17.33
C ARG A 319 -13.58 2.03 -18.40
N LEU A 320 -12.48 2.67 -18.79
CA LEU A 320 -12.46 3.63 -19.89
C LEU A 320 -12.79 2.97 -21.23
N ARG A 321 -12.24 1.77 -21.52
CA ARG A 321 -12.60 0.98 -22.70
C ARG A 321 -14.08 0.58 -22.70
N ALA A 322 -14.62 0.13 -21.57
CA ALA A 322 -16.05 -0.17 -21.44
C ALA A 322 -16.93 1.07 -21.73
N CYS A 323 -16.50 2.26 -21.32
CA CYS A 323 -17.19 3.50 -21.67
C CYS A 323 -17.05 3.85 -23.17
N ALA A 324 -15.88 3.62 -23.78
CA ALA A 324 -15.69 3.77 -25.22
C ALA A 324 -16.61 2.85 -26.03
N GLU A 325 -16.75 1.59 -25.61
CA GLU A 325 -17.68 0.62 -26.20
C GLU A 325 -19.13 1.09 -26.06
N ALA A 326 -19.54 1.54 -24.88
CA ALA A 326 -20.87 2.09 -24.66
C ALA A 326 -21.13 3.32 -25.53
N LEU A 327 -20.14 4.21 -25.69
CA LEU A 327 -20.22 5.37 -26.58
C LEU A 327 -20.40 4.94 -28.03
N HIS A 328 -19.60 3.99 -28.52
CA HIS A 328 -19.77 3.46 -29.87
C HIS A 328 -21.17 2.89 -30.09
N ALA A 329 -21.67 2.08 -29.17
CA ALA A 329 -23.01 1.50 -29.25
C ALA A 329 -24.11 2.58 -29.25
N ALA A 330 -23.99 3.62 -28.42
CA ALA A 330 -24.93 4.74 -28.39
C ALA A 330 -24.89 5.59 -29.66
N LEU A 331 -23.73 5.72 -30.31
CA LEU A 331 -23.57 6.43 -31.56
C LEU A 331 -24.07 5.64 -32.77
N ASP A 332 -23.97 4.31 -32.74
CA ASP A 332 -24.46 3.43 -33.80
C ASP A 332 -25.98 3.29 -33.76
N ALA A 333 -26.55 3.17 -32.55
CA ALA A 333 -27.99 3.03 -32.33
C ALA A 333 -28.45 3.90 -31.15
N PRO A 334 -28.76 5.19 -31.39
CA PRO A 334 -29.19 6.10 -30.33
C PRO A 334 -30.48 5.63 -29.65
N GLY A 335 -30.49 5.61 -28.31
CA GLY A 335 -31.67 5.24 -27.50
C GLY A 335 -31.46 5.52 -26.02
N GLU A 336 -32.54 5.66 -25.25
CA GLU A 336 -32.45 6.01 -23.81
C GLU A 336 -31.60 5.01 -23.01
N GLU A 337 -31.76 3.71 -23.26
CA GLU A 337 -30.98 2.66 -22.60
C GLU A 337 -29.47 2.80 -22.89
N ARG A 338 -29.09 3.01 -24.15
CA ARG A 338 -27.67 3.20 -24.53
C ARG A 338 -27.05 4.45 -23.93
N HIS A 339 -27.83 5.52 -23.76
CA HIS A 339 -27.36 6.71 -23.05
C HIS A 339 -27.15 6.42 -21.56
N ALA A 340 -28.08 5.70 -20.93
CA ALA A 340 -27.93 5.27 -19.55
C ALA A 340 -26.70 4.35 -19.36
N ASP A 341 -26.41 3.47 -20.32
CA ASP A 341 -25.20 2.63 -20.31
C ASP A 341 -23.91 3.47 -20.33
N VAL A 342 -23.85 4.50 -21.20
CA VAL A 342 -22.73 5.44 -21.26
C VAL A 342 -22.55 6.18 -19.93
N GLU A 343 -23.65 6.65 -19.32
CA GLU A 343 -23.61 7.34 -18.03
C GLU A 343 -23.14 6.41 -16.90
N SER A 344 -23.63 5.18 -16.88
CA SER A 344 -23.25 4.15 -15.90
C SER A 344 -21.77 3.80 -16.00
N THR A 345 -21.28 3.50 -17.20
CA THR A 345 -19.86 3.16 -17.44
C THR A 345 -18.94 4.34 -17.13
N ALA A 346 -19.32 5.57 -17.49
CA ALA A 346 -18.57 6.77 -17.13
C ALA A 346 -18.54 7.01 -15.61
N SER A 347 -19.64 6.74 -14.92
CA SER A 347 -19.72 6.81 -13.45
C SER A 347 -18.75 5.83 -12.79
N CYS A 348 -18.71 4.58 -13.26
CA CYS A 348 -17.77 3.57 -12.78
C CYS A 348 -16.30 3.98 -12.97
N ALA A 349 -15.96 4.68 -14.06
CA ALA A 349 -14.61 5.20 -14.27
C ALA A 349 -14.31 6.40 -13.33
N CYS A 350 -15.27 7.29 -13.10
CA CYS A 350 -15.11 8.47 -12.25
C CYS A 350 -14.86 8.15 -10.77
N VAL A 351 -15.41 7.03 -10.26
CA VAL A 351 -15.24 6.61 -8.85
C VAL A 351 -14.01 5.73 -8.63
N HIS A 352 -13.22 5.45 -9.67
CA HIS A 352 -12.00 4.65 -9.55
C HIS A 352 -10.89 5.45 -8.86
N GLU A 353 -10.04 4.81 -8.04
CA GLU A 353 -8.94 5.48 -7.32
C GLU A 353 -7.95 6.23 -8.25
N GLN A 354 -7.78 5.78 -9.50
CA GLN A 354 -6.91 6.44 -10.47
C GLN A 354 -7.54 7.72 -11.06
N ALA A 355 -8.83 7.97 -10.85
CA ALA A 355 -9.52 9.15 -11.35
C ALA A 355 -8.90 10.45 -10.80
N ALA A 356 -8.49 10.45 -9.52
CA ALA A 356 -7.86 11.61 -8.89
C ALA A 356 -6.51 11.97 -9.53
N ARG A 357 -5.75 10.96 -9.98
CA ARG A 357 -4.46 11.14 -10.67
C ARG A 357 -4.61 11.44 -12.17
N ASN A 358 -5.81 11.20 -12.73
CA ASN A 358 -6.13 11.35 -14.15
C ASN A 358 -7.26 12.37 -14.36
N GLY A 359 -7.24 13.48 -13.61
CA GLY A 359 -8.31 14.48 -13.60
C GLY A 359 -8.71 14.98 -14.99
N ASP A 360 -7.71 15.30 -15.84
CA ASP A 360 -7.97 15.77 -17.21
C ASP A 360 -8.70 14.72 -18.07
N ARG A 361 -8.34 13.43 -17.93
CA ARG A 361 -9.02 12.33 -18.65
C ARG A 361 -10.46 12.19 -18.17
N ILE A 362 -10.70 12.32 -16.87
CA ILE A 362 -12.05 12.29 -16.28
C ILE A 362 -12.90 13.48 -16.74
N GLU A 363 -12.32 14.68 -16.82
CA GLU A 363 -13.03 15.85 -17.33
C GLU A 363 -13.39 15.68 -18.81
N ARG A 364 -12.50 15.15 -19.65
CA ARG A 364 -12.83 14.79 -21.04
C ARG A 364 -13.97 13.77 -21.11
N LEU A 365 -13.96 12.74 -20.26
CA LEU A 365 -15.03 11.76 -20.19
C LEU A 365 -16.38 12.41 -19.83
N ARG A 366 -16.40 13.31 -18.84
CA ARG A 366 -17.59 14.08 -18.45
C ARG A 366 -18.08 14.97 -19.59
N MET A 367 -17.17 15.62 -20.30
CA MET A 367 -17.50 16.41 -21.49
C MET A 367 -18.12 15.54 -22.59
N ALA A 368 -17.61 14.33 -22.84
CA ALA A 368 -18.16 13.40 -23.81
C ALA A 368 -19.60 12.99 -23.46
N VAL A 369 -19.86 12.62 -22.21
CA VAL A 369 -21.21 12.26 -21.74
C VAL A 369 -22.18 13.44 -21.92
N ARG A 370 -21.76 14.65 -21.53
CA ARG A 370 -22.57 15.87 -21.70
C ARG A 370 -22.82 16.17 -23.18
N LEU A 371 -21.82 16.01 -24.04
CA LEU A 371 -21.93 16.24 -25.47
C LEU A 371 -22.87 15.23 -26.14
N LEU A 372 -22.83 13.97 -25.73
CA LEU A 372 -23.78 12.95 -26.19
C LEU A 372 -25.22 13.31 -25.79
N ARG A 373 -25.45 13.74 -24.55
CA ARG A 373 -26.78 14.24 -24.12
C ARG A 373 -27.22 15.44 -24.94
N TRP A 374 -26.31 16.38 -25.20
CA TRP A 374 -26.59 17.57 -26.00
C TRP A 374 -27.05 17.22 -27.42
N LEU A 375 -26.48 16.19 -28.05
CA LEU A 375 -26.90 15.76 -29.39
C LEU A 375 -28.39 15.34 -29.46
N LYS A 376 -28.99 14.92 -28.33
CA LYS A 376 -30.42 14.59 -28.24
C LYS A 376 -31.32 15.81 -28.06
N THR A 377 -30.77 16.93 -27.61
CA THR A 377 -31.55 18.14 -27.37
C THR A 377 -32.13 18.66 -28.69
N PRO A 378 -33.36 19.20 -28.69
CA PRO A 378 -33.90 19.85 -29.88
C PRO A 378 -32.97 20.96 -30.39
N GLU A 379 -32.76 21.03 -31.71
CA GLU A 379 -32.10 22.20 -32.30
C GLU A 379 -33.00 23.44 -32.16
N VAL A 380 -32.38 24.61 -32.05
CA VAL A 380 -33.10 25.89 -32.08
C VAL A 380 -33.91 25.99 -33.37
N SER A 381 -35.16 26.44 -33.24
CA SER A 381 -36.10 26.60 -34.36
C SER A 381 -35.49 27.41 -35.50
N GLN A 382 -35.80 27.03 -36.74
CA GLN A 382 -35.37 27.78 -37.93
C GLN A 382 -35.95 29.19 -37.99
N ALA A 383 -37.08 29.44 -37.31
CA ALA A 383 -37.73 30.75 -37.26
C ALA A 383 -37.27 31.61 -36.06
N ALA A 384 -36.24 31.17 -35.31
CA ALA A 384 -35.74 31.93 -34.17
C ALA A 384 -35.04 33.21 -34.63
N ASP A 385 -35.20 34.28 -33.84
CA ASP A 385 -34.49 35.52 -34.06
C ASP A 385 -33.01 35.42 -33.64
N PHE A 386 -32.23 36.42 -34.04
CA PHE A 386 -30.80 36.47 -33.74
C PHE A 386 -30.50 36.40 -32.24
N ALA A 387 -31.27 37.12 -31.41
CA ALA A 387 -31.09 37.13 -29.96
C ALA A 387 -31.27 35.74 -29.33
N THR A 388 -32.28 34.98 -29.79
CA THR A 388 -32.50 33.60 -29.34
C THR A 388 -31.36 32.68 -29.72
N ILE A 389 -30.85 32.78 -30.96
CA ILE A 389 -29.74 31.95 -31.46
C ILE A 389 -28.44 32.29 -30.71
N ALA A 390 -28.13 33.57 -30.55
CA ALA A 390 -26.96 34.03 -29.81
C ALA A 390 -27.02 33.61 -28.33
N GLY A 391 -28.19 33.73 -27.70
CA GLY A 391 -28.42 33.26 -26.34
C GLY A 391 -28.25 31.75 -26.18
N ALA A 392 -28.71 30.96 -27.17
CA ALA A 392 -28.50 29.51 -27.17
C ALA A 392 -27.01 29.14 -27.27
N TYR A 393 -26.24 29.86 -28.10
CA TYR A 393 -24.78 29.66 -28.16
C TYR A 393 -24.10 29.99 -26.82
N ALA A 394 -24.46 31.13 -26.21
CA ALA A 394 -23.92 31.56 -24.93
C ALA A 394 -24.21 30.54 -23.82
N ARG A 395 -25.45 30.03 -23.74
CA ARG A 395 -25.88 29.05 -22.73
C ARG A 395 -25.27 27.66 -22.93
N GLU A 396 -25.23 27.17 -24.16
CA GLU A 396 -24.90 25.76 -24.45
C GLU A 396 -23.75 25.60 -25.45
N GLY A 397 -23.80 26.32 -26.57
CA GLY A 397 -22.85 26.15 -27.68
C GLY A 397 -21.37 26.37 -27.28
N GLY A 398 -21.09 27.29 -26.35
CA GLY A 398 -19.75 27.48 -25.80
C GLY A 398 -19.19 26.25 -25.08
N PHE A 399 -20.02 25.47 -24.38
CA PHE A 399 -19.60 24.18 -23.79
C PHE A 399 -19.35 23.12 -24.85
N VAL A 400 -20.15 23.11 -25.91
CA VAL A 400 -20.01 22.17 -27.02
C VAL A 400 -18.69 22.39 -27.75
N ASP A 401 -18.35 23.64 -28.04
CA ASP A 401 -17.08 23.97 -28.70
C ASP A 401 -15.88 23.68 -27.79
N LEU A 402 -15.98 23.94 -26.48
CA LEU A 402 -14.96 23.51 -25.51
C LEU A 402 -14.76 21.98 -25.53
N ALA A 403 -15.84 21.20 -25.47
CA ALA A 403 -15.79 19.75 -25.51
C ALA A 403 -15.17 19.24 -26.83
N ARG A 404 -15.61 19.77 -27.98
CA ARG A 404 -15.08 19.39 -29.30
C ARG A 404 -13.58 19.61 -29.45
N LEU A 405 -13.03 20.64 -28.80
CA LEU A 405 -11.59 20.92 -28.80
C LEU A 405 -10.81 20.01 -27.85
N ALA A 406 -11.42 19.59 -26.74
CA ALA A 406 -10.76 18.78 -25.72
C ALA A 406 -10.74 17.27 -26.02
N LEU A 407 -11.76 16.76 -26.71
CA LEU A 407 -11.99 15.32 -26.89
C LEU A 407 -11.06 14.54 -27.85
N PRO A 408 -10.44 15.09 -28.91
CA PRO A 408 -9.79 14.26 -29.95
C PRO A 408 -8.61 13.36 -29.54
N ASP A 409 -8.09 13.51 -28.32
CA ASP A 409 -6.83 12.87 -27.88
C ASP A 409 -7.08 11.96 -26.67
N ASP A 410 -6.54 10.74 -26.70
CA ASP A 410 -6.39 9.85 -25.54
C ASP A 410 -5.36 8.75 -25.85
N GLU A 411 -4.73 8.20 -24.81
CA GLU A 411 -3.78 7.09 -24.93
C GLU A 411 -4.46 5.77 -25.35
N LEU A 412 -5.74 5.62 -25.03
CA LEU A 412 -6.55 4.48 -25.44
C LEU A 412 -7.17 4.72 -26.82
N ALA A 413 -6.73 3.95 -27.82
CA ALA A 413 -7.15 4.10 -29.20
C ALA A 413 -8.68 3.95 -29.38
N GLU A 414 -9.32 3.06 -28.63
CA GLU A 414 -10.77 2.84 -28.66
C GLU A 414 -11.53 4.07 -28.14
N LEU A 415 -11.02 4.69 -27.06
CA LEU A 415 -11.63 5.89 -26.48
C LEU A 415 -11.43 7.10 -27.40
N ALA A 416 -10.22 7.28 -27.94
CA ALA A 416 -9.91 8.32 -28.92
C ALA A 416 -10.80 8.20 -30.18
N ALA A 417 -11.04 6.97 -30.67
CA ALA A 417 -11.94 6.73 -31.79
C ALA A 417 -13.41 7.09 -31.46
N ALA A 418 -13.90 6.71 -30.27
CA ALA A 418 -15.24 7.09 -29.82
C ALA A 418 -15.40 8.61 -29.72
N TYR A 419 -14.41 9.29 -29.13
CA TYR A 419 -14.36 10.75 -29.05
C TYR A 419 -14.30 11.43 -30.41
N GLY A 420 -13.51 10.91 -31.35
CA GLY A 420 -13.45 11.42 -32.72
C GLY A 420 -14.80 11.36 -33.43
N ARG A 421 -15.52 10.23 -33.31
CA ARG A 421 -16.87 10.07 -33.88
C ARG A 421 -17.88 11.03 -33.26
N LEU A 422 -17.90 11.11 -31.92
CA LEU A 422 -18.79 12.02 -31.20
C LEU A 422 -18.53 13.48 -31.57
N GLY A 423 -17.25 13.87 -31.64
CA GLY A 423 -16.82 15.21 -32.04
C GLY A 423 -17.19 15.55 -33.48
N ALA A 424 -17.15 14.58 -34.40
CA ALA A 424 -17.57 14.78 -35.80
C ALA A 424 -19.08 15.01 -35.92
N LEU A 425 -19.91 14.27 -35.18
CA LEU A 425 -21.36 14.49 -35.15
C LEU A 425 -21.71 15.86 -34.55
N ALA A 426 -21.05 16.22 -33.45
CA ALA A 426 -21.20 17.54 -32.84
C ALA A 426 -20.77 18.66 -33.79
N ARG A 427 -19.67 18.47 -34.53
CA ARG A 427 -19.23 19.40 -35.57
C ARG A 427 -20.30 19.58 -36.65
N THR A 428 -20.85 18.51 -37.20
CA THR A 428 -21.90 18.59 -38.23
C THR A 428 -23.11 19.41 -37.77
N ARG A 429 -23.58 19.20 -36.53
CA ARG A 429 -24.67 20.00 -35.95
C ARG A 429 -24.26 21.47 -35.77
N ARG A 430 -23.08 21.72 -35.20
CA ARG A 430 -22.56 23.07 -34.97
C ARG A 430 -22.34 23.86 -36.26
N GLU A 431 -21.91 23.23 -37.36
CA GLU A 431 -21.79 23.93 -38.64
C GLU A 431 -23.15 24.39 -39.18
N ARG A 432 -24.22 23.60 -38.99
CA ARG A 432 -25.58 24.06 -39.32
C ARG A 432 -26.02 25.23 -38.44
N GLU A 433 -25.73 25.16 -37.15
CA GLU A 433 -26.02 26.27 -36.22
C GLU A 433 -25.20 27.53 -36.55
N ASN A 434 -23.94 27.39 -36.95
CA ASN A 434 -23.07 28.50 -37.38
C ASN A 434 -23.60 29.17 -38.65
N GLN A 435 -24.03 28.39 -39.63
CA GLN A 435 -24.65 28.91 -40.86
C GLN A 435 -25.90 29.73 -40.52
N ARG A 436 -26.79 29.19 -39.68
CA ARG A 436 -28.01 29.90 -39.22
C ARG A 436 -27.66 31.17 -38.45
N PHE A 437 -26.66 31.13 -37.57
CA PHE A 437 -26.19 32.30 -36.85
C PHE A 437 -25.71 33.39 -37.81
N ALA A 438 -24.94 33.04 -38.84
CA ALA A 438 -24.45 33.98 -39.85
C ALA A 438 -25.58 34.62 -40.66
N GLU A 439 -26.57 33.83 -41.08
CA GLU A 439 -27.76 34.32 -41.80
C GLU A 439 -28.60 35.26 -40.93
N ALA A 440 -28.85 34.89 -39.66
CA ALA A 440 -29.59 35.73 -38.72
C ALA A 440 -28.85 37.02 -38.37
N LEU A 441 -27.52 36.96 -38.25
CA LEU A 441 -26.67 38.13 -38.00
C LEU A 441 -26.74 39.13 -39.16
N GLN A 442 -26.76 38.65 -40.41
CA GLN A 442 -26.91 39.51 -41.59
C GLN A 442 -28.22 40.32 -41.49
N VAL A 443 -29.34 39.66 -41.23
CA VAL A 443 -30.66 40.31 -41.10
C VAL A 443 -30.70 41.28 -39.91
N TRP A 444 -30.08 40.92 -38.79
CA TRP A 444 -30.00 41.78 -37.61
C TRP A 444 -29.20 43.06 -37.87
N ASN A 445 -28.10 42.97 -38.63
CA ASN A 445 -27.31 44.14 -39.04
C ASN A 445 -28.06 45.07 -40.00
N GLU A 446 -28.97 44.54 -40.83
CA GLU A 446 -29.80 45.33 -41.74
C GLU A 446 -30.93 46.10 -41.01
N THR A 447 -31.26 45.73 -39.78
CA THR A 447 -32.36 46.29 -38.98
C THR A 447 -31.89 47.20 -37.83
N ASP A 448 -30.69 47.79 -37.97
CA ASP A 448 -30.00 48.65 -36.98
C ASP A 448 -29.75 48.01 -35.60
N GLY A 449 -29.84 46.68 -35.50
CA GLY A 449 -29.45 45.93 -34.30
C GLY A 449 -30.16 46.33 -32.99
N GLY A 450 -31.34 46.96 -33.09
CA GLY A 450 -32.00 47.72 -32.01
C GLY A 450 -32.65 46.92 -30.89
N GLY A 451 -32.11 45.75 -30.52
CA GLY A 451 -32.59 44.93 -29.40
C GLY A 451 -31.76 45.11 -28.14
N ASP A 452 -32.38 44.92 -26.96
CA ASP A 452 -31.67 44.96 -25.68
C ASP A 452 -30.97 43.64 -25.33
N ASP A 453 -31.37 42.53 -25.95
CA ASP A 453 -30.96 41.18 -25.56
C ASP A 453 -29.55 40.79 -26.02
N VAL A 454 -29.03 41.41 -27.08
CA VAL A 454 -27.64 41.24 -27.55
C VAL A 454 -26.94 42.58 -27.52
N LEU A 455 -25.78 42.63 -26.86
CA LEU A 455 -25.00 43.87 -26.71
C LEU A 455 -23.82 43.88 -27.71
N PRO A 456 -23.85 44.76 -28.74
CA PRO A 456 -22.71 44.95 -29.61
C PRO A 456 -21.51 45.54 -28.85
N VAL A 457 -20.30 45.13 -29.23
CA VAL A 457 -19.07 45.49 -28.51
C VAL A 457 -18.83 47.00 -28.52
N GLU A 458 -19.23 47.67 -29.60
CA GLU A 458 -19.15 49.11 -29.80
C GLU A 458 -20.00 49.88 -28.77
N SER A 459 -21.06 49.25 -28.25
CA SER A 459 -21.95 49.85 -27.25
C SER A 459 -21.58 49.54 -25.80
N VAL A 460 -20.57 48.70 -25.53
CA VAL A 460 -20.19 48.29 -24.16
C VAL A 460 -19.71 49.49 -23.34
N LEU A 461 -18.93 50.39 -23.95
CA LEU A 461 -18.42 51.58 -23.25
C LEU A 461 -19.55 52.50 -22.78
N GLU A 462 -20.52 52.76 -23.66
CA GLU A 462 -21.65 53.65 -23.38
C GLU A 462 -22.66 53.00 -22.43
N ARG A 463 -23.05 51.75 -22.69
CA ARG A 463 -24.18 51.10 -22.00
C ARG A 463 -23.80 50.41 -20.69
N VAL A 464 -22.54 50.03 -20.50
CA VAL A 464 -22.08 49.28 -19.31
C VAL A 464 -21.01 50.04 -18.54
N VAL A 465 -19.92 50.44 -19.20
CA VAL A 465 -18.76 51.02 -18.52
C VAL A 465 -19.04 52.42 -17.98
N ALA A 466 -19.60 53.32 -18.80
CA ALA A 466 -19.86 54.70 -18.38
C ALA A 466 -20.84 54.80 -17.18
N PRO A 467 -21.96 54.05 -17.11
CA PRO A 467 -22.82 54.02 -15.93
C PRO A 467 -22.14 53.52 -14.66
N LEU A 468 -21.25 52.53 -14.75
CA LEU A 468 -20.51 51.99 -13.61
C LEU A 468 -19.41 52.96 -13.15
N ALA A 469 -18.67 53.56 -14.09
CA ALA A 469 -17.60 54.51 -13.80
C ALA A 469 -18.09 55.79 -13.09
N ARG A 470 -19.37 56.15 -13.25
CA ARG A 470 -20.00 57.25 -12.48
C ARG A 470 -20.21 56.92 -11.01
N GLN A 471 -20.24 55.63 -10.63
CA GLN A 471 -20.51 55.18 -9.27
C GLN A 471 -19.22 54.83 -8.52
N SER A 472 -18.21 54.28 -9.20
CA SER A 472 -16.93 53.92 -8.60
C SER A 472 -15.79 53.95 -9.63
N PRO A 473 -14.53 54.14 -9.20
CA PRO A 473 -13.36 53.97 -10.07
C PRO A 473 -13.33 52.54 -10.65
N LEU A 474 -13.19 52.44 -11.98
CA LEU A 474 -13.24 51.18 -12.71
C LEU A 474 -11.95 50.95 -13.51
N LEU A 475 -11.45 49.72 -13.48
CA LEU A 475 -10.47 49.21 -14.43
C LEU A 475 -11.17 48.29 -15.44
N LEU A 476 -11.05 48.59 -16.74
CA LEU A 476 -11.52 47.71 -17.81
C LEU A 476 -10.33 46.92 -18.37
N ALA A 477 -10.39 45.60 -18.24
CA ALA A 477 -9.46 44.69 -18.92
C ALA A 477 -10.14 44.11 -20.17
N VAL A 478 -9.51 44.26 -21.33
CA VAL A 478 -9.98 43.67 -22.59
C VAL A 478 -9.13 42.44 -22.89
N LEU A 479 -9.79 41.29 -22.95
CA LEU A 479 -9.17 40.02 -23.31
C LEU A 479 -9.51 39.70 -24.76
N ASP A 480 -8.54 39.90 -25.66
CA ASP A 480 -8.71 39.53 -27.06
C ASP A 480 -8.86 38.01 -27.22
N GLY A 481 -9.68 37.57 -28.17
CA GLY A 481 -9.96 36.15 -28.43
C GLY A 481 -10.80 35.43 -27.38
N LEU A 482 -11.46 36.14 -26.46
CA LEU A 482 -12.31 35.55 -25.41
C LEU A 482 -13.68 35.08 -25.95
N SER A 483 -13.67 34.01 -26.76
CA SER A 483 -14.90 33.33 -27.14
C SER A 483 -15.60 32.70 -25.93
N PHE A 484 -16.88 32.34 -26.05
CA PHE A 484 -17.59 31.65 -24.96
C PHE A 484 -16.90 30.34 -24.55
N ALA A 485 -16.31 29.59 -25.48
CA ALA A 485 -15.55 28.38 -25.17
C ALA A 485 -14.28 28.67 -24.34
N VAL A 486 -13.56 29.74 -24.68
CA VAL A 486 -12.36 30.18 -23.92
C VAL A 486 -12.78 30.70 -22.54
N HIS A 487 -13.83 31.52 -22.48
CA HIS A 487 -14.40 32.03 -21.23
C HIS A 487 -14.78 30.88 -20.28
N ARG A 488 -15.45 29.83 -20.78
CA ARG A 488 -15.85 28.65 -19.98
C ARG A 488 -14.66 27.92 -19.34
N ARG A 489 -13.49 27.96 -19.97
CA ARG A 489 -12.26 27.35 -19.43
C ARG A 489 -11.61 28.21 -18.33
N ILE A 490 -11.69 29.53 -18.46
CA ILE A 490 -11.02 30.48 -17.54
C ILE A 490 -11.91 30.81 -16.34
N LEU A 491 -13.24 30.82 -16.52
CA LEU A 491 -14.19 31.24 -15.49
C LEU A 491 -14.03 30.52 -14.14
N PRO A 492 -13.86 29.18 -14.05
CA PRO A 492 -13.67 28.51 -12.78
C PRO A 492 -12.41 29.01 -12.03
N VAL A 493 -11.35 29.36 -12.76
CA VAL A 493 -10.13 29.93 -12.17
C VAL A 493 -10.42 31.30 -11.57
N LEU A 494 -11.12 32.18 -12.30
CA LEU A 494 -11.48 33.50 -11.80
C LEU A 494 -12.38 33.42 -10.55
N LEU A 495 -13.36 32.52 -10.55
CA LEU A 495 -14.23 32.32 -9.39
C LEU A 495 -13.44 31.83 -8.17
N ASN A 496 -12.47 30.95 -8.35
CA ASN A 496 -11.59 30.47 -7.27
C ASN A 496 -10.67 31.57 -6.72
N GLU A 497 -10.26 32.52 -7.56
CA GLU A 497 -9.50 33.72 -7.16
C GLU A 497 -10.39 34.80 -6.51
N GLY A 498 -11.67 34.53 -6.29
CA GLY A 498 -12.60 35.42 -5.60
C GLY A 498 -13.29 36.46 -6.48
N TYR A 499 -13.15 36.37 -7.81
CA TYR A 499 -13.92 37.21 -8.72
C TYR A 499 -15.38 36.74 -8.73
N ILE A 500 -16.31 37.70 -8.84
CA ILE A 500 -17.75 37.44 -8.92
C ILE A 500 -18.32 37.95 -10.24
N GLU A 501 -19.26 37.21 -10.82
CA GLU A 501 -20.00 37.66 -12.00
C GLU A 501 -21.12 38.62 -11.58
N LEU A 502 -21.22 39.77 -12.24
CA LEU A 502 -22.29 40.75 -12.04
C LEU A 502 -23.20 40.78 -13.28
N VAL A 503 -24.51 40.73 -13.04
CA VAL A 503 -25.54 40.70 -14.09
C VAL A 503 -26.52 41.86 -13.86
N PRO A 504 -26.94 42.60 -14.91
CA PRO A 504 -27.94 43.67 -14.78
C PRO A 504 -29.26 43.17 -14.17
N GLN A 505 -29.83 43.94 -13.23
CA GLN A 505 -31.13 43.62 -12.63
C GLN A 505 -32.22 43.51 -13.71
N GLY A 506 -33.05 42.47 -13.64
CA GLY A 506 -34.15 42.22 -14.59
C GLY A 506 -33.78 41.38 -15.82
N ARG A 507 -32.49 41.07 -16.04
CA ARG A 507 -32.06 40.06 -17.04
C ARG A 507 -31.85 38.72 -16.35
N GLY A 508 -32.51 37.67 -16.84
CA GLY A 508 -32.46 36.34 -16.22
C GLY A 508 -31.11 35.64 -16.41
N GLY A 509 -30.47 35.26 -15.30
CA GLY A 509 -29.33 34.33 -15.21
C GLY A 509 -28.00 34.84 -15.79
N GLY A 510 -26.91 34.75 -15.01
CA GLY A 510 -25.57 35.03 -15.53
C GLY A 510 -25.17 34.08 -16.65
N ILE A 511 -24.28 34.54 -17.54
CA ILE A 511 -23.72 33.76 -18.65
C ILE A 511 -23.04 32.48 -18.12
N SER A 512 -22.50 32.59 -16.90
CA SER A 512 -21.88 31.52 -16.15
C SER A 512 -22.71 30.25 -16.08
N GLY A 513 -24.03 30.32 -15.87
CA GLY A 513 -24.85 29.14 -15.55
C GLY A 513 -24.38 28.38 -14.30
N TYR A 514 -23.37 28.89 -13.59
CA TYR A 514 -22.69 28.27 -12.46
C TYR A 514 -23.39 28.74 -11.19
N ARG A 515 -24.22 27.87 -10.60
CA ARG A 515 -24.57 28.00 -9.19
C ARG A 515 -23.40 27.40 -8.41
N GLY A 516 -22.67 28.22 -7.67
CA GLY A 516 -21.48 27.78 -6.92
C GLY A 516 -21.74 26.51 -6.12
N ALA A 517 -20.97 25.46 -6.41
CA ALA A 517 -20.89 24.26 -5.61
C ALA A 517 -20.05 24.56 -4.36
N ALA A 518 -20.70 25.05 -3.31
CA ALA A 518 -20.28 24.74 -1.95
C ALA A 518 -20.86 23.37 -1.62
N ASP A 519 -20.15 22.32 -2.00
CA ASP A 519 -20.07 21.03 -1.28
C ASP A 519 -19.39 19.99 -2.17
N GLY A 520 -18.23 19.54 -1.70
CA GLY A 520 -17.55 18.38 -2.25
C GLY A 520 -18.44 17.14 -2.14
N ASN A 521 -18.32 16.28 -3.15
CA ASN A 521 -18.79 14.90 -3.16
C ASN A 521 -20.29 14.70 -3.42
N ARG A 522 -20.71 14.78 -4.70
CA ARG A 522 -21.87 14.03 -5.20
C ARG A 522 -21.57 13.40 -6.55
N GLY A 523 -21.57 12.06 -6.60
CA GLY A 523 -21.67 11.30 -7.84
C GLY A 523 -22.91 11.67 -8.64
N PHE A 524 -22.92 11.28 -9.91
CA PHE A 524 -23.90 11.50 -11.00
C PHE A 524 -25.38 11.66 -10.57
N ALA A 525 -25.69 12.72 -9.84
CA ALA A 525 -27.03 13.02 -9.35
C ALA A 525 -27.31 14.48 -9.65
N ARG A 526 -28.01 14.68 -10.78
CA ARG A 526 -28.88 15.83 -11.08
C ARG A 526 -28.31 17.20 -10.71
N GLU A 527 -27.41 17.70 -11.54
CA GLU A 527 -27.34 19.16 -11.78
C GLU A 527 -28.32 19.53 -12.91
N PRO A 528 -29.05 20.65 -12.81
CA PRO A 528 -30.26 20.86 -13.58
C PRO A 528 -29.96 21.39 -14.99
N LEU A 529 -30.20 20.54 -15.99
CA LEU A 529 -30.85 21.00 -17.22
C LEU A 529 -32.33 21.15 -16.89
N GLN A 530 -32.73 22.32 -16.37
CA GLN A 530 -34.14 22.68 -16.28
C GLN A 530 -34.53 23.60 -17.44
N ARG A 531 -35.35 22.97 -18.28
CA ARG A 531 -36.10 23.41 -19.48
C ARG A 531 -35.34 23.49 -20.77
#